data_AF-A0A9E2IAV4-F1
#
_entry.id   AF-A0A9E2IAV4-F1
#
_cell.length_a   1.000
_cell.length_b   1.000
_cell.length_c   1.000
_cell.angle_alpha   90.00
_cell.angle_beta   90.00
_cell.angle_gamma   90.00
#
_symmetry.space_group_name_H-M   'P 1'
#
loop_
_entity.id
_entity.type
_entity.pdbx_description
1 polymer ?
#
loop_
_entity_poly.entity_id
_entity_poly.type
_entity_poly.pdbx_seq_one_letter_code
_entity_poly.pdbx_strand_id
1 'polypeptide(L)'
;MLNKDEIRQLVERDVLVENYINQEKQLTPNGFDLTVEKIFEFNLGGALDFSNKERIIPETKEILPKRDNPQDKTPPSKVLGGSLQPVDKAPPSKVLGGSIPVDKYGWWQLKKGTYKIKTNEIVKIPNNLVAFAFSRTSLLRMGAFTQHGVWDAGFRGKSEFILVVENPGGIKIKENARIVQLIFFRVEETEGYKGIYQDLK
;
A
#
# COMPACT_ATOMS: atom_id res chain seq x y z
N MET A 1 -0.56 21.37 5.37
CA MET A 1 -0.64 19.92 5.63
C MET A 1 -1.96 19.63 6.31
N LEU A 2 -2.59 18.48 6.04
CA LEU A 2 -3.80 18.05 6.73
C LEU A 2 -3.47 17.35 8.06
N ASN A 3 -4.31 17.54 9.08
CA ASN A 3 -4.23 16.82 10.35
C ASN A 3 -5.12 15.56 10.35
N LYS A 4 -5.04 14.74 11.41
CA LYS A 4 -5.81 13.48 11.56
C LYS A 4 -7.31 13.67 11.35
N ASP A 5 -7.91 14.70 11.93
CA ASP A 5 -9.36 14.89 11.91
C ASP A 5 -9.84 15.33 10.52
N GLU A 6 -9.08 16.21 9.86
CA GLU A 6 -9.33 16.61 8.47
C GLU A 6 -9.23 15.40 7.52
N ILE A 7 -8.18 14.57 7.68
CA ILE A 7 -8.02 13.35 6.88
C ILE A 7 -9.16 12.38 7.15
N ARG A 8 -9.55 12.18 8.41
CA ARG A 8 -10.67 11.30 8.77
C ARG A 8 -11.96 11.73 8.06
N GLN A 9 -12.31 13.01 8.13
CA GLN A 9 -13.53 13.53 7.50
C GLN A 9 -13.53 13.31 5.98
N LEU A 10 -12.39 13.51 5.32
CA LEU A 10 -12.27 13.29 3.87
C LEU A 10 -12.31 11.80 3.49
N VAL A 11 -11.78 10.92 4.34
CA VAL A 11 -11.89 9.47 4.16
C VAL A 11 -13.33 8.98 4.35
N GLU A 12 -14.03 9.45 5.40
CA GLU A 12 -15.43 9.09 5.68
C GLU A 12 -16.42 9.56 4.62
N ARG A 13 -16.12 10.69 3.97
CA ARG A 13 -16.89 11.21 2.83
C ARG A 13 -16.55 10.53 1.51
N ASP A 14 -15.64 9.57 1.55
CA ASP A 14 -15.16 8.87 0.38
C ASP A 14 -14.61 9.81 -0.70
N VAL A 15 -13.72 10.73 -0.30
CA VAL A 15 -13.07 11.68 -1.23
C VAL A 15 -11.54 11.68 -1.15
N LEU A 16 -10.95 10.81 -0.31
CA LEU A 16 -9.49 10.75 -0.11
C LEU A 16 -8.89 9.35 -0.23
N VAL A 17 -9.42 8.36 0.50
CA VAL A 17 -8.92 6.98 0.48
C VAL A 17 -10.09 5.99 0.60
N GLU A 18 -10.11 5.01 -0.29
CA GLU A 18 -11.05 3.87 -0.33
C GLU A 18 -10.33 2.56 0.00
N ASN A 19 -11.08 1.51 0.32
CA ASN A 19 -10.59 0.13 0.49
C ASN A 19 -9.50 -0.03 1.57
N TYR A 20 -9.47 0.86 2.56
CA TYR A 20 -8.64 0.67 3.73
C TYR A 20 -9.13 -0.52 4.57
N ILE A 21 -8.21 -1.13 5.30
CA ILE A 21 -8.47 -2.36 6.08
C ILE A 21 -8.97 -2.00 7.48
N ASN A 22 -8.35 -1.01 8.11
CA ASN A 22 -8.74 -0.54 9.43
C ASN A 22 -8.39 0.95 9.55
N GLN A 23 -9.42 1.80 9.47
CA GLN A 23 -9.27 3.26 9.46
C GLN A 23 -8.49 3.77 10.67
N GLU A 24 -8.84 3.34 11.88
CA GLU A 24 -8.22 3.86 13.10
C GLU A 24 -6.75 3.45 13.24
N LYS A 25 -6.38 2.26 12.75
CA LYS A 25 -4.97 1.81 12.73
C LYS A 25 -4.15 2.45 11.62
N GLN A 26 -4.78 2.86 10.52
CA GLN A 26 -4.12 3.45 9.36
C GLN A 26 -4.07 4.98 9.41
N LEU A 27 -5.01 5.63 10.10
CA LEU A 27 -4.92 7.05 10.42
C LEU A 27 -3.76 7.30 11.38
N THR A 28 -2.94 8.28 11.02
CA THR A 28 -1.82 8.78 11.83
C THR A 28 -2.09 10.24 12.19
N PRO A 29 -1.30 10.89 13.07
CA PRO A 29 -1.54 12.29 13.45
C PRO A 29 -1.65 13.28 12.28
N ASN A 30 -0.96 13.01 11.16
CA ASN A 30 -0.83 13.91 10.02
C ASN A 30 -0.85 13.18 8.65
N GLY A 31 -1.38 11.97 8.61
CA GLY A 31 -1.28 11.13 7.41
C GLY A 31 -2.12 9.87 7.46
N PHE A 32 -1.98 9.06 6.41
CA PHE A 32 -2.69 7.79 6.26
C PHE A 32 -1.74 6.70 5.78
N ASP A 33 -1.62 5.60 6.53
CA ASP A 33 -0.80 4.45 6.16
C ASP A 33 -1.48 3.65 5.04
N LEU A 34 -0.75 3.34 3.97
CA LEU A 34 -1.16 2.37 2.95
C LEU A 34 -0.62 0.97 3.27
N THR A 35 -1.36 -0.04 2.81
CA THR A 35 -1.07 -1.45 3.10
C THR A 35 -0.72 -2.22 1.84
N VAL A 36 0.14 -3.22 1.96
CA VAL A 36 0.52 -4.08 0.82
C VAL A 36 -0.60 -5.06 0.46
N GLU A 37 -0.99 -5.06 -0.82
CA GLU A 37 -1.87 -6.06 -1.43
C GLU A 37 -1.03 -7.13 -2.14
N LYS A 38 -0.13 -6.70 -3.03
CA LYS A 38 0.69 -7.58 -3.88
C LYS A 38 2.13 -7.10 -3.97
N ILE A 39 3.03 -8.07 -4.18
CA ILE A 39 4.46 -7.84 -4.41
C ILE A 39 4.87 -8.54 -5.70
N PHE A 40 5.66 -7.86 -6.53
CA PHE A 40 6.12 -8.39 -7.81
C PHE A 40 7.64 -8.27 -7.95
N GLU A 41 8.24 -9.22 -8.65
CA GLU A 41 9.61 -9.15 -9.17
C GLU A 41 9.64 -8.59 -10.61
N PHE A 42 10.69 -7.84 -10.93
CA PHE A 42 10.94 -7.37 -12.30
C PHE A 42 11.67 -8.45 -13.10
N ASN A 43 11.16 -8.77 -14.30
CA ASN A 43 11.75 -9.81 -15.14
C ASN A 43 12.47 -9.26 -16.38
N LEU A 44 12.12 -8.05 -16.81
CA LEU A 44 12.60 -7.41 -18.03
C LEU A 44 13.01 -5.96 -17.77
N GLY A 45 13.81 -5.41 -18.68
CA GLY A 45 14.16 -3.99 -18.68
C GLY A 45 13.01 -3.09 -19.15
N GLY A 46 13.11 -1.79 -18.84
CA GLY A 46 12.19 -0.75 -19.31
C GLY A 46 12.91 0.34 -20.10
N ALA A 47 12.15 1.27 -20.66
CA ALA A 47 12.66 2.43 -21.40
C ALA A 47 11.82 3.68 -21.09
N LEU A 48 12.47 4.84 -21.09
CA LEU A 48 11.84 6.15 -20.92
C LEU A 48 12.34 7.09 -22.01
N ASP A 49 11.41 7.83 -22.63
CA ASP A 49 11.69 8.90 -23.58
C ASP A 49 11.08 10.23 -23.12
N PHE A 50 11.39 11.31 -23.84
CA PHE A 50 10.85 12.64 -23.54
C PHE A 50 9.34 12.75 -23.80
N SER A 51 8.84 12.09 -24.84
CA SER A 51 7.45 12.27 -25.33
C SER A 51 6.45 11.25 -24.81
N ASN A 52 6.92 10.26 -24.04
CA ASN A 52 6.20 9.07 -23.60
C ASN A 52 5.81 8.08 -24.71
N LYS A 53 6.24 8.28 -25.96
CA LYS A 53 5.88 7.43 -27.11
C LYS A 53 6.72 6.17 -27.21
N GLU A 54 7.96 6.23 -26.73
CA GLU A 54 8.91 5.10 -26.74
C GLU A 54 9.05 4.49 -25.34
N ARG A 55 8.15 4.85 -24.43
CA ARG A 55 8.09 4.33 -23.07
C ARG A 55 7.77 2.83 -23.08
N ILE A 56 8.60 2.07 -22.37
CA ILE A 56 8.36 0.64 -22.10
C ILE A 56 8.33 0.45 -20.60
N ILE A 57 7.15 0.10 -20.08
CA ILE A 57 6.98 -0.33 -18.69
C ILE A 57 7.25 -1.85 -18.63
N PRO A 58 8.24 -2.31 -17.85
CA PRO A 58 8.63 -3.71 -17.84
C PRO A 58 7.52 -4.60 -17.27
N GLU A 59 7.44 -5.82 -17.78
CA GLU A 59 6.59 -6.85 -17.18
C GLU A 59 7.11 -7.24 -15.79
N THR A 60 6.16 -7.56 -14.90
CA THR A 60 6.44 -7.97 -13.53
C THR A 60 5.72 -9.27 -13.21
N LYS A 61 6.33 -10.13 -12.40
CA LYS A 61 5.73 -11.40 -11.96
C LYS A 61 5.36 -11.35 -10.49
N GLU A 62 4.13 -11.74 -10.18
CA GLU A 62 3.62 -11.72 -8.80
C GLU A 62 4.35 -12.78 -7.95
N ILE A 63 4.79 -12.36 -6.76
CA ILE A 63 5.30 -13.24 -5.72
C ILE A 63 4.14 -13.53 -4.78
N LEU A 64 3.77 -14.80 -4.64
CA LEU A 64 2.67 -15.18 -3.75
C LEU A 64 3.16 -15.30 -2.29
N PRO A 65 2.39 -14.80 -1.31
CA PRO A 65 2.70 -14.97 0.10
C PRO A 65 2.54 -16.44 0.51
N LYS A 66 3.39 -16.91 1.43
CA LYS A 66 3.34 -18.28 1.96
C LYS A 66 2.70 -18.28 3.35
N ARG A 67 1.76 -19.20 3.59
CA ARG A 67 1.17 -19.41 4.92
C ARG A 67 1.94 -20.47 5.68
N ASP A 68 2.02 -20.31 7.00
CA ASP A 68 2.73 -21.25 7.86
C ASP A 68 1.94 -22.55 8.07
N ASN A 69 0.60 -22.52 7.96
CA ASN A 69 -0.26 -23.70 8.05
C ASN A 69 -0.98 -24.00 6.70
N PRO A 70 -0.81 -25.19 6.10
CA PRO A 70 -1.46 -25.58 4.83
C PRO A 70 -3.00 -25.58 4.86
N GLN A 71 -3.61 -25.61 6.04
CA GLN A 71 -5.06 -25.61 6.23
C GLN A 71 -5.68 -24.20 6.14
N ASP A 72 -4.84 -23.15 6.18
CA ASP A 72 -5.28 -21.76 6.09
C ASP A 72 -5.58 -21.43 4.61
N LYS A 73 -6.83 -21.67 4.20
CA LYS A 73 -7.29 -21.38 2.83
C LYS A 73 -7.22 -19.89 2.53
N THR A 74 -6.90 -19.53 1.29
CA THR A 74 -6.97 -18.16 0.79
C THR A 74 -8.39 -17.63 1.01
N PRO A 75 -8.58 -16.50 1.72
CA PRO A 75 -9.86 -15.83 1.71
C PRO A 75 -10.23 -15.57 0.24
N PRO A 76 -11.46 -15.85 -0.21
CA PRO A 76 -11.85 -15.50 -1.56
C PRO A 76 -11.56 -14.01 -1.77
N SER A 77 -10.96 -13.67 -2.91
CA SER A 77 -10.77 -12.31 -3.42
C SER A 77 -12.15 -11.68 -3.62
N LYS A 78 -12.77 -11.29 -2.52
CA LYS A 78 -14.09 -10.70 -2.51
C LYS A 78 -13.93 -9.22 -2.81
N VAL A 79 -14.37 -8.82 -4.00
CA VAL A 79 -14.81 -7.45 -4.27
C VAL A 79 -15.94 -7.17 -3.26
N LEU A 80 -15.70 -6.30 -2.29
CA LEU A 80 -16.76 -5.76 -1.44
C LEU A 80 -16.72 -4.25 -1.48
N GLY A 81 -17.56 -3.69 -2.36
CA GLY A 81 -18.27 -2.47 -2.01
C GLY A 81 -19.17 -2.82 -0.83
N GLY A 82 -18.86 -2.27 0.33
CA GLY A 82 -19.54 -2.54 1.58
C GLY A 82 -18.58 -2.32 2.74
N SER A 83 -18.93 -1.38 3.61
CA SER A 83 -18.16 -0.99 4.79
C SER A 83 -17.62 -2.22 5.54
N LEU A 84 -16.29 -2.36 5.54
CA LEU A 84 -15.60 -3.33 6.38
C LEU A 84 -15.78 -2.90 7.84
N GLN A 85 -16.43 -3.74 8.64
CA GLN A 85 -16.42 -3.56 10.09
C GLN A 85 -15.00 -3.75 10.63
N PRO A 86 -14.60 -3.03 11.71
CA PRO A 86 -13.25 -3.09 12.23
C PRO A 86 -12.91 -4.51 12.68
N VAL A 87 -11.88 -5.12 12.07
CA VAL A 87 -11.32 -6.36 12.59
C VAL A 87 -10.46 -6.01 13.81
N ASP A 88 -11.09 -6.18 14.96
CA ASP A 88 -10.49 -5.97 16.28
C ASP A 88 -9.41 -7.01 16.60
N LYS A 89 -8.36 -6.47 17.24
CA LYS A 89 -7.29 -7.14 18.01
C LYS A 89 -6.26 -7.96 17.23
N ALA A 90 -5.03 -7.44 17.22
CA ALA A 90 -3.84 -8.28 17.09
C ALA A 90 -3.86 -9.35 18.21
N PRO A 91 -3.42 -10.60 17.96
CA PRO A 91 -3.41 -11.60 18.99
C PRO A 91 -2.46 -11.19 20.13
N PRO A 92 -2.89 -11.29 21.40
CA PRO A 92 -1.97 -11.13 22.51
C PRO A 92 -0.96 -12.28 22.49
N SER A 93 0.30 -11.92 22.72
CA SER A 93 1.35 -12.88 23.04
C SER A 93 0.96 -13.72 24.26
N LYS A 94 1.04 -15.05 24.11
CA LYS A 94 0.77 -16.14 25.07
C LYS A 94 -0.70 -16.56 25.21
N VAL A 95 -1.04 -17.69 24.56
CA VAL A 95 -2.14 -18.57 24.98
C VAL A 95 -1.56 -19.99 25.10
N LEU A 96 -1.48 -20.48 26.34
CA LEU A 96 -1.35 -21.90 26.64
C LEU A 96 -2.76 -22.50 26.53
N GLY A 97 -2.96 -23.51 25.67
CA GLY A 97 -4.12 -24.41 25.74
C GLY A 97 -5.40 -24.04 24.96
N GLY A 98 -5.30 -23.32 23.83
CA GLY A 98 -6.43 -23.12 22.91
C GLY A 98 -6.00 -23.40 21.47
N SER A 99 -6.92 -23.85 20.62
CA SER A 99 -6.66 -24.04 19.18
C SER A 99 -5.96 -22.81 18.61
N ILE A 100 -4.84 -23.03 17.90
CA ILE A 100 -4.08 -21.96 17.26
C ILE A 100 -5.05 -21.22 16.31
N PRO A 101 -5.23 -19.89 16.48
CA PRO A 101 -6.06 -19.13 15.55
C PRO A 101 -5.53 -19.31 14.12
N VAL A 102 -6.40 -19.73 13.21
CA VAL A 102 -6.12 -19.85 11.75
C VAL A 102 -5.58 -18.50 11.26
N ASP A 103 -4.32 -18.48 10.83
CA ASP A 103 -3.70 -17.26 10.30
C ASP A 103 -4.03 -17.16 8.81
N LYS A 104 -5.14 -16.47 8.52
CA LYS A 104 -5.67 -16.34 7.16
C LYS A 104 -4.69 -15.66 6.17
N TYR A 105 -3.65 -15.02 6.69
CA TYR A 105 -2.72 -14.18 5.94
C TYR A 105 -1.33 -14.80 5.91
N GLY A 106 -0.73 -14.84 4.72
CA GLY A 106 0.63 -15.31 4.50
C GLY A 106 1.69 -14.24 4.66
N TRP A 107 2.94 -14.69 4.52
CA TRP A 107 4.15 -13.90 4.56
C TRP A 107 4.90 -14.00 3.24
N TRP A 108 5.31 -12.85 2.70
CA TRP A 108 6.40 -12.78 1.75
C TRP A 108 7.74 -12.85 2.48
N GLN A 109 8.64 -13.69 1.99
CA GLN A 109 10.03 -13.71 2.41
C GLN A 109 10.85 -13.16 1.25
N LEU A 110 11.28 -11.91 1.39
CA LEU A 110 11.95 -11.16 0.33
C LEU A 110 13.45 -11.15 0.61
N LYS A 111 14.24 -11.49 -0.40
CA LYS A 111 15.70 -11.37 -0.34
C LYS A 111 16.10 -9.91 -0.59
N LYS A 112 17.40 -9.61 -0.45
CA LYS A 112 17.95 -8.34 -0.94
C LYS A 112 17.59 -8.17 -2.43
N GLY A 113 17.05 -7.02 -2.81
CA GLY A 113 16.61 -6.75 -4.18
C GLY A 113 15.55 -5.66 -4.30
N THR A 114 15.04 -5.49 -5.51
CA THR A 114 14.05 -4.48 -5.88
C THR A 114 12.74 -5.14 -6.29
N TYR A 115 11.65 -4.68 -5.71
CA TYR A 115 10.31 -5.23 -5.89
C TYR A 115 9.32 -4.12 -6.25
N LYS A 116 8.30 -4.44 -7.02
CA LYS A 116 7.13 -3.57 -7.19
C LYS A 116 6.08 -3.93 -6.14
N ILE A 117 5.48 -2.94 -5.52
CA ILE A 117 4.35 -3.07 -4.58
C ILE A 117 3.10 -2.53 -5.25
N LYS A 118 1.97 -3.18 -5.00
CA LYS A 118 0.63 -2.64 -5.22
C LYS A 118 -0.10 -2.60 -3.88
N THR A 119 -0.75 -1.47 -3.57
CA THR A 119 -1.45 -1.27 -2.29
C THR A 119 -2.89 -1.73 -2.32
N ASN A 120 -3.49 -2.00 -1.16
CA ASN A 120 -4.92 -2.34 -1.09
C ASN A 120 -5.81 -1.13 -1.42
N GLU A 121 -5.40 0.04 -0.96
CA GLU A 121 -6.20 1.25 -1.01
C GLU A 121 -6.26 1.87 -2.41
N ILE A 122 -7.42 2.44 -2.74
CA ILE A 122 -7.56 3.39 -3.86
C ILE A 122 -7.40 4.79 -3.26
N VAL A 123 -6.44 5.55 -3.76
CA VAL A 123 -6.20 6.93 -3.35
C VAL A 123 -6.91 7.86 -4.33
N LYS A 124 -7.60 8.87 -3.80
CA LYS A 124 -8.30 9.93 -4.54
C LYS A 124 -7.76 11.25 -4.06
N ILE A 125 -7.04 11.97 -4.90
CA ILE A 125 -6.51 13.29 -4.56
C ILE A 125 -7.41 14.36 -5.16
N PRO A 126 -8.14 15.15 -4.35
CA PRO A 126 -8.85 16.33 -4.82
C PRO A 126 -7.94 17.32 -5.56
N ASN A 127 -8.50 18.15 -6.44
CA ASN A 127 -7.72 19.12 -7.24
C ASN A 127 -7.01 20.21 -6.43
N ASN A 128 -7.32 20.35 -5.14
CA ASN A 128 -6.70 21.29 -4.21
C ASN A 128 -5.77 20.61 -3.20
N LEU A 129 -5.42 19.34 -3.42
CA LEU A 129 -4.47 18.59 -2.61
C LEU A 129 -3.37 17.97 -3.47
N VAL A 130 -2.23 17.72 -2.84
CA VAL A 130 -1.20 16.79 -3.31
C VAL A 130 -0.81 15.88 -2.15
N ALA A 131 -0.28 14.70 -2.42
CA ALA A 131 0.28 13.84 -1.38
C ALA A 131 1.71 13.37 -1.67
N PHE A 132 2.51 13.38 -0.62
CA PHE A 132 3.81 12.75 -0.57
C PHE A 132 3.73 11.52 0.31
N ALA A 133 4.58 10.53 0.07
CA ALA A 133 4.65 9.36 0.92
C ALA A 133 6.04 9.23 1.56
N PHE A 134 6.11 8.47 2.64
CA PHE A 134 7.37 8.12 3.29
C PHE A 134 7.30 6.68 3.75
N SER A 135 8.41 5.95 3.62
CA SER A 135 8.51 4.62 4.22
C SER A 135 8.23 4.69 5.71
N ARG A 136 7.46 3.74 6.23
CA ARG A 136 7.31 3.64 7.68
C ARG A 136 8.68 3.42 8.31
N THR A 137 8.97 4.12 9.41
CA THR A 137 10.27 4.02 10.08
C THR A 137 10.61 2.60 10.54
N SER A 138 9.61 1.77 10.84
CA SER A 138 9.80 0.34 11.09
C SER A 138 10.41 -0.39 9.89
N LEU A 139 10.01 -0.07 8.66
CA LEU A 139 10.57 -0.65 7.44
C LEU A 139 12.03 -0.25 7.25
N LEU A 140 12.33 1.04 7.46
CA LEU A 140 13.71 1.58 7.42
C LEU A 140 14.64 0.82 8.37
N ARG A 141 14.17 0.55 9.60
CA ARG A 141 14.92 -0.21 10.62
C ARG A 141 15.13 -1.68 10.26
N MET A 142 14.43 -2.22 9.26
CA MET A 142 14.66 -3.56 8.73
C MET A 142 15.65 -3.56 7.54
N GLY A 143 16.25 -2.41 7.19
CA GLY A 143 17.14 -2.28 6.04
C GLY A 143 16.39 -2.32 4.71
N ALA A 144 15.17 -1.79 4.68
CA ALA A 144 14.36 -1.67 3.47
C ALA A 144 13.65 -0.32 3.42
N PHE A 145 13.31 0.15 2.21
CA PHE A 145 12.61 1.42 2.00
C PHE A 145 11.78 1.37 0.73
N THR A 146 10.85 2.30 0.61
CA THR A 146 10.00 2.49 -0.57
C THR A 146 10.46 3.71 -1.34
N GLN A 147 10.39 3.65 -2.67
CA GLN A 147 10.47 4.82 -3.55
C GLN A 147 9.24 4.91 -4.42
N HIS A 148 8.67 6.10 -4.50
CA HIS A 148 7.38 6.38 -5.09
C HIS A 148 7.40 7.75 -5.79
N GLY A 149 6.44 7.97 -6.67
CA GLY A 149 6.15 9.29 -7.23
C GLY A 149 5.41 10.20 -6.25
N VAL A 150 4.91 11.30 -6.78
CA VAL A 150 3.95 12.19 -6.11
C VAL A 150 2.54 11.72 -6.48
N TRP A 151 1.60 11.84 -5.55
CA TRP A 151 0.19 11.71 -5.87
C TRP A 151 -0.34 13.10 -6.20
N ASP A 152 -0.41 13.37 -7.50
CA ASP A 152 -0.80 14.67 -8.05
C ASP A 152 -2.28 14.98 -7.79
N ALA A 153 -2.60 16.28 -7.78
CA ALA A 153 -3.98 16.77 -7.76
C ALA A 153 -4.82 16.08 -8.85
N GLY A 154 -6.01 15.60 -8.49
CA GLY A 154 -6.91 14.88 -9.40
C GLY A 154 -6.59 13.40 -9.63
N PHE A 155 -5.47 12.87 -9.11
CA PHE A 155 -5.15 11.45 -9.24
C PHE A 155 -6.20 10.57 -8.55
N ARG A 156 -6.64 9.51 -9.23
CA ARG A 156 -7.45 8.44 -8.65
C ARG A 156 -6.90 7.09 -9.08
N GLY A 157 -6.65 6.18 -8.14
CA GLY A 157 -6.24 4.82 -8.47
C GLY A 157 -5.55 4.09 -7.32
N LYS A 158 -5.24 2.81 -7.54
CA LYS A 158 -4.33 2.08 -6.66
C LYS A 158 -2.90 2.59 -6.82
N SER A 159 -2.17 2.54 -5.72
CA SER A 159 -0.78 2.97 -5.72
C SER A 159 0.14 1.82 -6.10
N GLU A 160 1.03 2.08 -7.05
CA GLU A 160 2.15 1.20 -7.37
C GLU A 160 3.47 1.94 -7.16
N PHE A 161 4.41 1.30 -6.48
CA PHE A 161 5.72 1.90 -6.20
C PHE A 161 6.77 0.83 -5.92
N ILE A 162 8.03 1.25 -5.76
CA ILE A 162 9.15 0.35 -5.57
C ILE A 162 9.39 0.12 -4.07
N LEU A 163 9.62 -1.14 -3.69
CA LEU A 163 10.24 -1.55 -2.44
C LEU A 163 11.68 -2.01 -2.73
N VAL A 164 12.65 -1.42 -2.04
CA VAL A 164 14.04 -1.83 -2.07
C VAL A 164 14.38 -2.49 -0.74
N VAL A 165 14.90 -3.71 -0.80
CA VAL A 165 15.42 -4.45 0.35
C VAL A 165 16.93 -4.45 0.23
N GLU A 166 17.62 -3.76 1.12
CA GLU A 166 19.08 -3.71 1.19
C GLU A 166 19.66 -4.68 2.21
N ASN A 167 18.84 -5.12 3.17
CA ASN A 167 19.22 -6.08 4.19
C ASN A 167 19.70 -7.40 3.56
N PRO A 168 20.97 -7.81 3.77
CA PRO A 168 21.51 -9.03 3.18
C PRO A 168 20.82 -10.30 3.67
N GLY A 169 20.23 -10.27 4.87
CA GLY A 169 19.40 -11.36 5.41
C GLY A 169 17.98 -11.40 4.85
N GLY A 170 17.60 -10.43 4.01
CA GLY A 170 16.23 -10.24 3.54
C GLY A 170 15.28 -9.68 4.61
N ILE A 171 13.99 -9.65 4.28
CA ILE A 171 12.91 -9.23 5.19
C ILE A 171 11.68 -10.13 5.04
N LYS A 172 10.80 -10.09 6.03
CA LYS A 172 9.46 -10.67 5.93
C LYS A 172 8.41 -9.57 5.96
N ILE A 173 7.46 -9.64 5.04
CA ILE A 173 6.30 -8.74 4.99
C ILE A 173 5.05 -9.60 5.04
N LYS A 174 4.11 -9.27 5.91
CA LYS A 174 2.82 -9.96 5.98
C LYS A 174 1.84 -9.33 5.00
N GLU A 175 0.90 -10.11 4.46
CA GLU A 175 -0.27 -9.56 3.77
C GLU A 175 -0.90 -8.46 4.62
N ASN A 176 -1.31 -7.35 3.99
CA ASN A 176 -1.94 -6.21 4.64
C ASN A 176 -1.06 -5.41 5.61
N ALA A 177 0.25 -5.65 5.63
CA ALA A 177 1.18 -4.84 6.42
C ALA A 177 1.20 -3.38 5.92
N ARG A 178 1.14 -2.44 6.86
CA ARG A 178 1.32 -1.00 6.60
C ARG A 178 2.78 -0.75 6.21
N ILE A 179 3.00 -0.16 5.04
CA ILE A 179 4.34 -0.07 4.43
C ILE A 179 4.80 1.37 4.18
N VAL A 180 3.87 2.27 3.87
CA VAL A 180 4.14 3.68 3.55
C VAL A 180 3.08 4.56 4.20
N GLN A 181 3.44 5.77 4.60
CA GLN A 181 2.54 6.78 5.14
C GLN A 181 2.38 7.90 4.11
N LEU A 182 1.15 8.20 3.71
CA LEU A 182 0.82 9.40 2.94
C LEU A 182 0.69 10.62 3.85
N ILE A 183 1.20 11.75 3.39
CA ILE A 183 1.07 13.08 4.00
C ILE A 183 0.48 14.03 2.95
N PHE A 184 -0.61 14.69 3.31
CA PHE A 184 -1.40 15.51 2.39
C PHE A 184 -1.12 17.00 2.59
N PHE A 185 -0.92 17.72 1.49
CA PHE A 185 -0.67 19.16 1.48
C PHE A 185 -1.73 19.87 0.66
N ARG A 186 -2.15 21.04 1.16
CA ARG A 186 -3.05 21.93 0.44
C ARG A 186 -2.26 22.66 -0.63
N VAL A 187 -2.88 22.78 -1.79
CA VAL A 187 -2.41 23.60 -2.91
C VAL A 187 -3.57 24.47 -3.38
N GLU A 188 -3.28 25.51 -4.16
CA GLU A 188 -4.32 26.17 -4.94
C GLU A 188 -4.94 25.16 -5.90
N GLU A 189 -6.25 25.24 -6.11
CA GLU A 189 -6.93 24.33 -7.01
C GLU A 189 -6.32 24.41 -8.41
N THR A 190 -5.99 23.26 -8.98
CA THR A 190 -5.22 23.16 -10.22
C THR A 190 -5.82 22.12 -11.17
N GLU A 191 -5.25 22.02 -12.37
CA GLU A 191 -5.61 20.98 -13.33
C GLU A 191 -5.37 19.58 -12.74
N GLY A 192 -6.39 18.73 -12.83
CA GLY A 192 -6.29 17.36 -12.38
C GLY A 192 -5.37 16.51 -13.26
N TYR A 193 -4.81 15.46 -12.65
CA TYR A 193 -3.99 14.46 -13.29
C TYR A 193 -4.73 13.76 -14.45
N LYS A 194 -4.06 13.70 -15.62
CA LYS A 194 -4.60 13.12 -16.87
C LYS A 194 -3.68 12.01 -17.44
N GLY A 195 -2.83 11.42 -16.60
CA GLY A 195 -1.86 10.40 -17.03
C GLY A 195 -2.44 8.99 -17.10
N ILE A 196 -1.68 8.05 -17.69
CA ILE A 196 -2.10 6.68 -18.00
C ILE A 196 -2.41 5.77 -16.80
N TYR A 197 -2.11 6.24 -15.58
CA TYR A 197 -2.32 5.49 -14.34
C TYR A 197 -3.64 5.84 -13.63
N GLN A 198 -4.43 6.74 -14.22
CA GLN A 198 -5.75 7.09 -13.70
C GLN A 198 -6.68 5.88 -13.73
N ASP A 199 -7.44 5.70 -12.65
CA ASP A 199 -8.42 4.64 -12.42
C ASP A 199 -7.88 3.22 -12.50
N LEU A 200 -6.56 3.04 -12.38
CA LEU A 200 -5.94 1.72 -12.27
C LEU A 200 -6.42 1.03 -10.98
N LYS A 201 -7.04 -0.15 -11.14
CA LYS A 201 -7.64 -0.96 -10.06
C LYS A 201 -6.76 -2.13 -9.67
#